data_AF-A0A3D4T157-F1
#
_entry.id   AF-A0A3D4T157-F1
#
_cell.length_a   1.000
_cell.length_b   1.000
_cell.length_c   1.000
_cell.angle_alpha   90.00
_cell.angle_beta   90.00
_cell.angle_gamma   90.00
#
_symmetry.space_group_name_H-M   'P 1'
#
loop_
_entity.id
_entity.type
_entity.pdbx_description
1 polymer ?
#
loop_
_entity_poly.entity_id
_entity_poly.type
_entity_poly.pdbx_seq_one_letter_code
_entity_poly.pdbx_strand_id
1 'polypeptide(L)'
;LDVAHQAELLDELREGRSAELVLELPDDDRARLLDEMPAKVAARMLAGLPEDRRKMTSTLLGYPDQSAGRYMTPVPTVISADSTREAALQKLRGRELRNRDIAVLAVTDHTRRLVGVVDLSTLVTSPAETPLEE
;
A
#
# COMPACT_ATOMS: atom_id res chain seq x y z
N LEU A 1 -3.73 -1.50 -27.34
CA LEU A 1 -4.86 -2.47 -27.19
C LEU A 1 -5.81 -2.22 -28.34
N ASP A 2 -6.23 -3.26 -29.06
CA ASP A 2 -7.20 -3.11 -30.15
C ASP A 2 -8.64 -2.93 -29.59
N VAL A 3 -9.56 -2.50 -30.45
CA VAL A 3 -10.95 -2.15 -30.09
C VAL A 3 -11.76 -3.38 -29.64
N ALA A 4 -11.45 -4.57 -30.15
CA ALA A 4 -12.12 -5.80 -29.76
C ALA A 4 -11.68 -6.21 -28.35
N HIS A 5 -10.39 -6.11 -28.05
CA HIS A 5 -9.83 -6.29 -26.71
C HIS A 5 -10.40 -5.29 -25.69
N GLN A 6 -10.58 -4.03 -26.08
CA GLN A 6 -11.20 -3.03 -25.23
C GLN A 6 -12.68 -3.35 -24.95
N ALA A 7 -13.41 -3.85 -25.94
CA ALA A 7 -14.81 -4.25 -25.79
C ALA A 7 -14.97 -5.49 -24.91
N GLU A 8 -14.12 -6.50 -25.07
CA GLU A 8 -14.08 -7.68 -24.19
C GLU A 8 -13.76 -7.29 -22.74
N LEU A 9 -12.75 -6.46 -22.51
CA LEU A 9 -12.43 -5.95 -21.18
C LEU A 9 -13.61 -5.15 -20.60
N LEU A 10 -14.29 -4.34 -21.40
CA LEU A 10 -15.47 -3.58 -20.96
C LEU A 10 -16.67 -4.46 -20.63
N ASP A 11 -16.86 -5.58 -21.33
CA ASP A 11 -17.94 -6.55 -21.04
C ASP A 11 -17.62 -7.42 -19.83
N GLU A 12 -16.38 -7.89 -19.66
CA GLU A 12 -15.93 -8.55 -18.42
C GLU A 12 -16.04 -7.63 -17.21
N LEU A 13 -15.81 -6.32 -17.41
CA LEU A 13 -16.01 -5.33 -16.36
C LEU A 13 -17.49 -5.07 -16.03
N ARG A 14 -18.45 -5.42 -16.92
CA ARG A 14 -19.89 -5.24 -16.71
C ARG A 14 -20.55 -6.35 -15.89
N GLU A 15 -20.00 -7.56 -15.90
CA GLU A 15 -20.58 -8.76 -15.27
C GLU A 15 -20.25 -8.93 -13.76
N GLY A 16 -19.95 -7.85 -13.03
CA GLY A 16 -19.68 -7.90 -11.58
C GLY A 16 -18.26 -8.37 -11.21
N ARG A 17 -17.54 -9.03 -12.12
CA ARG A 17 -16.13 -9.43 -11.95
C ARG A 17 -15.16 -8.24 -11.85
N SER A 18 -15.50 -7.07 -12.40
CA SER A 18 -14.70 -5.84 -12.27
C SER A 18 -14.45 -5.42 -10.83
N ALA A 19 -15.49 -5.50 -9.99
CA ALA A 19 -15.39 -5.01 -8.62
C ALA A 19 -14.45 -5.89 -7.80
N GLU A 20 -14.51 -7.21 -8.00
CA GLU A 20 -13.61 -8.18 -7.37
C GLU A 20 -12.15 -7.96 -7.81
N LEU A 21 -11.91 -7.79 -9.11
CA LEU A 21 -10.57 -7.50 -9.63
C LEU A 21 -10.01 -6.20 -9.06
N VAL A 22 -10.83 -5.14 -8.97
CA VAL A 22 -10.42 -3.87 -8.38
C VAL A 22 -10.14 -4.03 -6.88
N LEU A 23 -10.84 -4.91 -6.17
CA LEU A 23 -10.61 -5.19 -4.75
C LEU A 23 -9.29 -5.92 -4.47
N GLU A 24 -8.86 -6.77 -5.39
CA GLU A 24 -7.60 -7.50 -5.27
C GLU A 24 -6.37 -6.61 -5.51
N LEU A 25 -6.54 -5.47 -6.17
CA LEU A 25 -5.45 -4.53 -6.41
C LEU A 25 -4.88 -3.95 -5.10
N PRO A 26 -3.54 -3.77 -5.03
CA PRO A 26 -2.91 -2.92 -4.03
C PRO A 26 -3.54 -1.52 -3.99
N ASP A 27 -3.46 -0.86 -2.84
CA ASP A 27 -4.18 0.39 -2.61
C ASP A 27 -3.74 1.53 -3.55
N ASP A 28 -2.45 1.59 -3.87
CA ASP A 28 -1.86 2.55 -4.82
C ASP A 28 -2.26 2.24 -6.27
N ASP A 29 -2.18 0.98 -6.67
CA ASP A 29 -2.58 0.56 -8.03
C ASP A 29 -4.08 0.78 -8.25
N ARG A 30 -4.91 0.52 -7.23
CA ARG A 30 -6.35 0.81 -7.26
C ARG A 30 -6.63 2.31 -7.38
N ALA A 31 -5.92 3.15 -6.64
CA ALA A 31 -6.06 4.60 -6.74
C ALA A 31 -5.70 5.10 -8.14
N ARG A 32 -4.56 4.65 -8.71
CA ARG A 32 -4.14 5.00 -10.08
C ARG A 32 -5.18 4.59 -11.13
N LEU A 33 -5.70 3.36 -11.04
CA LEU A 33 -6.73 2.88 -11.96
C LEU A 33 -7.98 3.77 -11.94
N LEU A 34 -8.46 4.11 -10.75
CA LEU A 34 -9.66 4.94 -10.60
C LEU A 34 -9.43 6.39 -11.05
N ASP A 35 -8.20 6.86 -10.98
CA ASP A 35 -7.78 8.19 -11.46
C ASP A 35 -7.87 8.32 -12.98
N GLU A 36 -7.60 7.23 -13.70
CA GLU A 36 -7.69 7.16 -15.18
C GLU A 36 -9.13 6.94 -15.68
N MET A 37 -10.09 6.68 -14.78
CA MET A 37 -11.47 6.41 -15.14
C MET A 37 -12.33 7.67 -15.21
N PRO A 38 -13.40 7.67 -16.04
CA PRO A 38 -14.41 8.73 -15.99
C PRO A 38 -15.01 8.86 -14.59
N ALA A 39 -15.19 10.09 -14.10
CA ALA A 39 -15.61 10.39 -12.73
C ALA A 39 -16.84 9.59 -12.25
N LYS A 40 -17.83 9.38 -13.14
CA LYS A 40 -19.04 8.59 -12.81
C LYS A 40 -18.74 7.11 -12.58
N VAL A 41 -17.78 6.54 -13.32
CA VAL A 41 -17.37 5.13 -13.18
C VAL A 41 -16.54 4.97 -11.91
N ALA A 42 -15.57 5.85 -11.69
CA ALA A 42 -14.74 5.86 -10.49
C ALA A 42 -15.58 5.97 -9.21
N ALA A 43 -16.57 6.90 -9.18
CA ALA A 43 -17.48 7.05 -8.05
C ALA A 43 -18.31 5.80 -7.77
N ARG A 44 -18.80 5.13 -8.81
CA ARG A 44 -19.56 3.87 -8.69
C ARG A 44 -18.67 2.75 -8.14
N MET A 45 -17.44 2.62 -8.63
CA MET A 45 -16.51 1.61 -8.15
C MET A 45 -16.09 1.86 -6.70
N LEU A 46 -15.76 3.11 -6.33
CA LEU A 46 -15.46 3.49 -4.95
C LEU A 46 -16.62 3.16 -3.99
N ALA A 47 -17.87 3.41 -4.40
CA ALA A 47 -19.05 3.07 -3.62
C ALA A 47 -19.24 1.55 -3.44
N GLY A 48 -18.73 0.74 -4.36
CA GLY A 48 -18.73 -0.72 -4.28
C GLY A 48 -17.64 -1.32 -3.39
N LEU A 49 -16.62 -0.55 -3.02
CA LEU A 49 -15.54 -1.04 -2.15
C LEU A 49 -16.01 -1.17 -0.68
N PRO A 50 -15.48 -2.15 0.08
CA PRO A 50 -15.51 -2.16 1.54
C PRO A 50 -14.98 -0.86 2.13
N GLU A 51 -15.43 -0.53 3.34
CA GLU A 51 -15.18 0.77 3.98
C GLU A 51 -13.68 1.07 4.15
N ASP A 52 -12.90 0.08 4.59
CA ASP A 52 -11.45 0.18 4.78
C ASP A 52 -10.73 0.45 3.44
N ARG A 53 -11.08 -0.30 2.40
CA ARG A 53 -10.52 -0.14 1.05
C ARG A 53 -10.89 1.20 0.44
N ARG A 54 -12.13 1.63 0.61
CA ARG A 54 -12.63 2.93 0.15
C ARG A 54 -11.89 4.07 0.83
N LYS A 55 -11.77 4.04 2.17
CA LYS A 55 -11.06 5.07 2.94
C LYS A 55 -9.63 5.25 2.45
N MET A 56 -8.87 4.15 2.33
CA MET A 56 -7.49 4.21 1.87
C MET A 56 -7.36 4.79 0.46
N THR A 57 -8.19 4.32 -0.48
CA THR A 57 -8.17 4.81 -1.86
C THR A 57 -8.58 6.27 -1.97
N SER A 58 -9.61 6.70 -1.24
CA SER A 58 -10.01 8.10 -1.17
C SER A 58 -8.91 8.99 -0.59
N THR A 59 -8.16 8.50 0.41
CA THR A 59 -7.00 9.23 0.93
C THR A 59 -5.94 9.44 -0.14
N LEU A 60 -5.60 8.40 -0.92
CA LEU A 60 -4.61 8.49 -2.00
C LEU A 60 -5.06 9.45 -3.11
N LEU A 61 -6.32 9.36 -3.56
CA LEU A 61 -6.92 10.27 -4.54
C LEU A 61 -7.05 11.72 -4.04
N GLY A 62 -7.12 11.92 -2.72
CA GLY A 62 -7.22 13.24 -2.10
C GLY A 62 -5.91 14.03 -2.09
N TYR A 63 -4.77 13.37 -2.32
CA TYR A 63 -3.50 14.09 -2.49
C TYR A 63 -3.48 14.84 -3.82
N PRO A 64 -2.80 16.00 -3.90
CA PRO A 64 -2.66 16.75 -5.15
C PRO A 64 -2.13 15.87 -6.28
N ASP A 65 -2.64 16.10 -7.49
CA ASP A 65 -2.13 15.46 -8.70
C ASP A 65 -0.62 15.64 -8.80
N GLN A 66 0.08 14.61 -9.26
CA GLN A 66 1.54 14.60 -9.40
C GLN A 66 2.34 14.72 -8.09
N SER A 67 1.70 14.64 -6.92
CA SER A 67 2.40 14.66 -5.64
C SER A 67 2.94 13.27 -5.23
N ALA A 68 3.93 13.25 -4.33
CA ALA A 68 4.43 12.01 -3.74
C ALA A 68 3.30 11.20 -3.08
N GLY A 69 2.37 11.87 -2.38
CA GLY A 69 1.24 11.20 -1.72
C GLY A 69 0.22 10.58 -2.68
N ARG A 70 0.10 11.11 -3.91
CA ARG A 70 -0.77 10.54 -4.96
C ARG A 70 -0.23 9.23 -5.51
N TYR A 71 1.10 9.06 -5.50
CA TYR A 71 1.77 7.88 -6.04
C TYR A 71 2.34 6.93 -4.99
N MET A 72 2.30 7.29 -3.71
CA MET A 72 2.89 6.46 -2.65
C MET A 72 2.15 5.14 -2.51
N THR A 73 2.91 4.10 -2.22
CA THR A 73 2.37 2.86 -1.64
C THR A 73 2.36 3.04 -0.12
N PRO A 74 1.20 3.00 0.55
CA PRO A 74 1.16 3.08 2.01
C PRO A 74 2.02 2.00 2.64
N VAL A 75 2.98 2.38 3.48
CA VAL A 75 3.89 1.44 4.13
C VAL A 75 3.12 0.66 5.20
N PRO A 76 2.96 -0.68 5.08
CA PRO A 76 2.17 -1.45 6.03
C PRO A 76 2.89 -1.72 7.36
N THR A 77 4.21 -1.50 7.39
CA THR A 77 5.05 -1.87 8.54
C THR A 77 5.95 -0.72 8.98
N VAL A 78 5.69 -0.25 10.19
CA VAL A 78 6.49 0.77 10.87
C VAL A 78 7.04 0.19 12.17
N ILE A 79 8.32 0.42 12.42
CA ILE A 79 9.04 -0.02 13.60
C ILE A 79 9.26 1.17 14.53
N SER A 80 9.24 0.95 15.84
CA SER A 80 9.47 2.01 16.82
C SER A 80 10.97 2.15 17.08
N ALA A 81 11.46 3.39 17.18
CA ALA A 81 12.85 3.69 17.52
C ALA A 81 13.27 3.04 18.85
N ASP A 82 12.37 3.03 19.83
CA ASP A 82 12.58 2.44 21.15
C ASP A 82 12.57 0.89 21.18
N SER A 83 12.37 0.23 20.04
CA SER A 83 12.26 -1.24 19.99
C SER A 83 13.59 -1.94 19.70
N THR A 84 13.77 -3.14 20.24
CA THR A 84 14.92 -4.00 19.92
C THR A 84 14.75 -4.64 18.54
N ARG A 85 15.87 -5.08 17.94
CA ARG A 85 15.85 -5.82 16.68
C ARG A 85 15.00 -7.09 16.77
N GLU A 86 15.08 -7.81 17.89
CA GLU A 86 14.22 -9.00 18.10
C GLU A 86 12.74 -8.63 18.09
N ALA A 87 12.34 -7.56 18.80
CA ALA A 87 10.95 -7.11 18.80
C ALA A 87 10.47 -6.67 17.41
N ALA A 88 11.34 -6.04 16.62
CA ALA A 88 11.07 -5.68 15.23
C ALA A 88 10.89 -6.92 14.33
N LEU A 89 11.78 -7.90 14.44
CA LEU A 89 11.66 -9.18 13.71
C LEU A 89 10.39 -9.94 14.10
N GLN A 90 10.03 -9.94 15.39
CA GLN A 90 8.78 -10.55 15.86
C GLN A 90 7.54 -9.87 15.25
N LYS A 91 7.55 -8.55 15.07
CA LYS A 91 6.46 -7.83 14.38
C LYS A 91 6.31 -8.23 12.91
N LEU A 92 7.39 -8.67 12.28
CA LEU A 92 7.41 -9.14 10.89
C LEU A 92 6.98 -10.60 10.76
N ARG A 93 7.17 -11.42 11.80
CA ARG A 93 6.78 -12.84 11.77
C ARG A 93 5.28 -13.00 11.55
N GLY A 94 4.92 -13.91 10.66
CA GLY A 94 3.52 -14.23 10.34
C GLY A 94 2.80 -13.19 9.46
N ARG A 95 3.49 -12.12 9.04
CA ARG A 95 2.95 -11.20 8.04
C ARG A 95 3.27 -11.73 6.64
N GLU A 96 2.29 -11.69 5.76
CA GLU A 96 2.55 -11.77 4.32
C GLU A 96 3.22 -10.47 3.90
N LEU A 97 4.54 -10.50 3.79
CA LEU A 97 5.27 -9.39 3.19
C LEU A 97 5.10 -9.51 1.67
N ARG A 98 4.50 -8.49 1.04
CA ARG A 98 4.46 -8.46 -0.43
C ARG A 98 5.84 -8.05 -0.94
N ASN A 99 6.24 -8.50 -2.13
CA ASN A 99 7.58 -8.26 -2.69
C ASN A 99 8.03 -6.77 -2.68
N ARG A 100 7.09 -5.81 -2.69
CA ARG A 100 7.40 -4.37 -2.61
C ARG A 100 7.75 -3.89 -1.19
N ASP A 101 7.38 -4.62 -0.15
CA ASP A 101 7.46 -4.20 1.27
C ASP A 101 8.75 -4.65 1.99
N ILE A 102 9.59 -5.49 1.36
CA ILE A 102 10.61 -6.30 2.06
C ILE A 102 11.99 -5.62 2.14
N ALA A 103 12.23 -4.53 1.40
CA ALA A 103 13.57 -3.95 1.31
C ALA A 103 13.89 -3.03 2.50
N VAL A 104 12.98 -2.13 2.88
CA VAL A 104 13.27 -1.00 3.77
C VAL A 104 12.11 -0.80 4.75
N LEU A 105 12.42 -0.87 6.05
CA LEU A 105 11.46 -0.66 7.14
C LEU A 105 11.58 0.76 7.69
N ALA A 106 10.46 1.47 7.78
CA ALA A 106 10.40 2.80 8.36
C ALA A 106 10.50 2.73 9.90
N VAL A 107 11.38 3.54 10.49
CA VAL A 107 11.54 3.69 11.94
C VAL A 107 10.93 5.02 12.38
N THR A 108 10.02 4.98 13.34
CA THR A 108 9.36 6.19 13.87
C THR A 108 9.53 6.35 15.37
N ASP A 109 9.53 7.61 15.82
CA ASP A 109 9.42 7.95 17.23
C ASP A 109 7.99 7.75 17.79
N HIS A 110 7.80 8.07 19.07
CA HIS A 110 6.50 8.01 19.74
C HIS A 110 5.46 9.01 19.20
N THR A 111 5.87 10.00 18.39
CA THR A 111 4.97 10.95 17.71
C THR A 111 4.61 10.53 16.28
N ARG A 112 5.05 9.34 15.84
CA ARG A 112 4.93 8.82 14.46
C ARG A 112 5.68 9.66 13.42
N ARG A 113 6.72 10.39 13.82
CA ARG A 113 7.64 11.02 12.86
C ARG A 113 8.67 10.00 12.41
N LEU A 114 8.96 9.98 11.11
CA LEU A 114 10.03 9.17 10.53
C LEU A 114 11.37 9.68 11.07
N VAL A 115 12.10 8.83 11.79
CA VAL A 115 13.43 9.14 12.34
C VAL A 115 14.55 8.36 11.65
N GLY A 116 14.21 7.31 10.91
CA GLY A 116 15.18 6.52 10.17
C GLY A 116 14.55 5.43 9.33
N VAL A 117 15.40 4.66 8.66
CA VAL A 117 15.02 3.46 7.92
C VAL A 117 16.03 2.34 8.19
N VAL A 118 15.59 1.10 8.18
CA VAL A 118 16.45 -0.07 8.34
C VAL A 118 16.17 -1.11 7.27
N ASP A 119 17.23 -1.59 6.62
CA ASP A 119 17.11 -2.70 5.68
C ASP A 119 16.81 -4.00 6.42
N LEU A 120 15.96 -4.85 5.84
CA LEU A 120 15.65 -6.15 6.45
C LEU A 120 16.92 -7.02 6.59
N SER A 121 17.85 -6.94 5.64
CA SER A 121 19.14 -7.64 5.72
C SER A 121 19.91 -7.24 6.97
N THR A 122 20.01 -5.93 7.23
CA THR A 122 20.68 -5.38 8.42
C THR A 122 19.98 -5.80 9.70
N LEU A 123 18.65 -5.84 9.68
CA LEU A 123 17.85 -6.29 10.82
C LEU A 123 18.12 -7.76 11.18
N VAL A 124 18.33 -8.62 10.16
CA VAL A 124 18.54 -10.06 10.34
C VAL A 124 19.99 -10.40 10.70
N THR A 125 20.99 -9.65 10.23
CA THR A 125 22.42 -9.97 10.43
C THR A 125 23.04 -9.38 11.69
N SER A 126 22.35 -8.45 12.36
CA SER A 126 22.87 -7.74 13.54
C SER A 126 22.55 -8.49 14.85
N PRO A 127 23.28 -8.21 15.96
CA PRO A 127 22.96 -8.76 17.27
C PRO A 127 21.54 -8.40 17.73
N ALA A 128 20.86 -9.31 18.42
CA ALA A 128 19.44 -9.18 18.79
C ALA A 128 19.14 -7.98 19.72
N GLU A 129 20.10 -7.64 20.58
CA GLU A 129 19.94 -6.60 21.61
C GLU A 129 20.29 -5.19 21.11
N THR A 130 20.82 -5.04 19.89
CA THR A 130 21.24 -3.72 19.38
C THR A 130 20.01 -2.82 19.18
N PRO A 131 19.96 -1.61 19.78
CA PRO A 131 18.89 -0.64 19.54
C PRO A 131 18.76 -0.22 18.07
N LEU A 132 17.58 0.27 17.68
CA LEU A 132 17.32 0.74 16.31
C LEU A 132 17.62 2.24 16.11
N GLU A 133 18.00 2.97 17.15
CA GLU A 133 18.38 4.39 17.09
C GLU A 133 19.85 4.65 16.72
N GLU A 134 20.69 3.60 16.63
CA GLU A 134 22.11 3.68 16.21
C GLU A 134 22.34 3.07 14.82
#